data_AF-B3JNN0-F1
#
_entry.id   AF-B3JNN0-F1
#
_cell.length_a   1.000
_cell.length_b   1.000
_cell.length_c   1.000
_cell.angle_alpha   90.00
_cell.angle_beta   90.00
_cell.angle_gamma   90.00
#
_symmetry.space_group_name_H-M   'P 1'
#
loop_
_entity.id
_entity.type
_entity.pdbx_description
1 polymer ?
#
loop_
_entity_poly.entity_id
_entity_poly.type
_entity_poly.pdbx_seq_one_letter_code
_entity_poly.pdbx_strand_id
1 'polypeptide(L)'
;MGHRLHVVKKYEIEYSSSLGFNYKVVEFHNLLTSLGISYAGESWDDDVEVYRDDFKLGLEKLKSYDKLDAGERKEIKEALDGLDEPVEEIISTMERLLTESDHKNEYMLLSFF
;
A
#
# COMPACT_ATOMS: atom_id res chain seq x y z
N MET A 1 -12.86 0.83 32.95
CA MET A 1 -11.53 0.85 32.30
C MET A 1 -11.22 -0.58 31.87
N GLY A 2 -11.55 -0.93 30.63
CA GLY A 2 -11.40 -2.29 30.12
C GLY A 2 -10.03 -2.46 29.45
N HIS A 3 -9.15 -3.24 30.05
CA HIS A 3 -7.91 -3.70 29.42
C HIS A 3 -8.29 -4.68 28.30
N ARG A 4 -8.32 -4.23 27.05
CA ARG A 4 -8.29 -5.15 25.91
C ARG A 4 -6.91 -5.78 25.90
N LEU A 5 -6.84 -7.07 26.23
CA LEU A 5 -5.63 -7.87 26.09
C LEU A 5 -5.14 -7.75 24.64
N HIS A 6 -3.95 -7.16 24.46
CA HIS A 6 -3.18 -7.27 23.24
C HIS A 6 -2.68 -8.72 23.15
N VAL A 7 -3.53 -9.62 22.68
CA VAL A 7 -3.07 -10.96 22.23
C VAL A 7 -2.39 -10.72 20.88
N VAL A 8 -1.10 -10.41 20.91
CA VAL A 8 -0.26 -10.38 19.72
C VAL A 8 -0.13 -11.82 19.25
N LYS A 9 -0.97 -12.22 18.28
CA LYS A 9 -0.63 -13.36 17.42
C LYS A 9 0.70 -13.00 16.77
N LYS A 10 1.66 -13.91 16.85
CA LYS A 10 3.00 -13.80 16.29
C LYS A 10 2.91 -13.24 14.86
N TYR A 11 3.18 -11.94 14.67
CA TYR A 11 3.32 -11.36 13.35
C TYR A 11 4.71 -11.81 12.85
N GLU A 12 4.73 -12.63 11.80
CA GLU A 12 5.96 -12.84 11.04
C GLU A 12 6.18 -11.57 10.21
N ILE A 13 7.05 -10.70 10.72
CA ILE A 13 7.48 -9.49 10.02
C ILE A 13 8.58 -9.93 9.06
N GLU A 14 8.23 -10.13 7.79
CA GLU A 14 9.22 -10.22 6.72
C GLU A 14 9.62 -8.78 6.34
N TYR A 15 10.82 -8.38 6.75
CA TYR A 15 11.41 -7.13 6.30
C TYR A 15 11.73 -7.26 4.82
N SER A 16 10.93 -6.65 3.95
CA SER A 16 11.28 -6.50 2.54
C SER A 16 12.43 -5.50 2.43
N SER A 17 13.68 -5.94 2.67
CA SER A 17 14.84 -5.04 2.78
C SER A 17 15.24 -4.35 1.47
N SER A 18 14.39 -4.35 0.44
CA SER A 18 14.66 -3.75 -0.87
C SER A 18 13.45 -3.72 -1.81
N LEU A 19 12.22 -3.90 -1.35
CA LEU A 19 11.06 -3.68 -2.23
C LEU A 19 10.78 -2.17 -2.28
N GLY A 20 10.47 -1.65 -3.47
CA GLY A 20 10.48 -0.22 -3.79
C GLY A 20 9.71 0.68 -2.81
N PHE A 21 9.89 1.99 -2.99
CA PHE A 21 9.31 3.09 -2.20
C PHE A 21 10.03 3.50 -0.90
N ASN A 22 11.11 2.85 -0.47
CA ASN A 22 11.84 3.20 0.77
C ASN A 22 12.29 4.67 0.86
N TYR A 23 12.49 5.35 -0.27
CA TYR A 23 12.86 6.78 -0.34
C TYR A 23 11.70 7.70 -0.76
N LYS A 24 10.48 7.16 -0.89
CA LYS A 24 9.27 7.82 -1.40
C LYS A 24 8.00 7.42 -0.64
N VAL A 25 8.12 7.28 0.69
CA VAL A 25 7.02 6.89 1.58
C VAL A 25 5.82 7.83 1.40
N VAL A 26 6.04 9.14 1.35
CA VAL A 26 4.97 10.14 1.17
C VAL A 26 4.24 9.96 -0.16
N GLU A 27 4.98 9.72 -1.25
CA GLU A 27 4.41 9.47 -2.56
C GLU A 27 3.65 8.13 -2.61
N PHE A 28 4.11 7.13 -1.86
CA PHE A 28 3.38 5.88 -1.68
C PHE A 28 2.06 6.11 -0.92
N HIS A 29 2.04 6.91 0.15
CA HIS A 29 0.79 7.32 0.82
C HIS A 29 -0.16 8.06 -0.11
N ASN A 30 0.36 8.93 -0.99
CA ASN A 30 -0.43 9.61 -2.00
C ASN A 30 -1.03 8.62 -3.00
N LEU A 31 -0.26 7.60 -3.41
CA LEU A 31 -0.77 6.52 -4.26
C LEU A 31 -1.88 5.75 -3.57
N LEU A 32 -1.69 5.29 -2.32
CA LEU A 32 -2.72 4.59 -1.54
C LEU A 32 -4.00 5.40 -1.46
N THR A 33 -3.88 6.70 -1.16
CA THR A 33 -5.01 7.63 -1.06
C THR A 33 -5.73 7.79 -2.40
N SER A 34 -4.99 7.98 -3.50
CA SER A 34 -5.57 8.13 -4.86
C SER A 34 -6.27 6.86 -5.36
N LEU A 35 -5.82 5.69 -4.90
CA LEU A 35 -6.45 4.40 -5.17
C LEU A 35 -7.67 4.14 -4.26
N GLY A 36 -7.93 4.99 -3.27
CA GLY A 36 -9.00 4.83 -2.29
C GLY A 36 -8.73 3.73 -1.26
N ILE A 37 -7.46 3.40 -1.03
CA ILE A 37 -7.05 2.40 -0.05
C ILE A 37 -7.07 3.04 1.34
N SER A 38 -7.87 2.51 2.25
CA SER A 38 -7.88 2.95 3.64
C SER A 38 -6.68 2.37 4.40
N TYR A 39 -5.99 3.21 5.15
CA TYR A 39 -4.85 2.80 5.96
C TYR A 39 -4.80 3.54 7.30
N ALA A 40 -4.18 2.90 8.29
CA ALA A 40 -3.89 3.49 9.59
C ALA A 40 -2.42 3.93 9.64
N GLY A 41 -2.19 5.17 10.05
CA GLY A 41 -0.90 5.85 10.05
C GLY A 41 -1.04 7.31 9.62
N GLU A 42 -0.04 8.13 9.91
CA GLU A 42 0.11 9.47 9.33
C GLU A 42 0.83 9.38 7.98
N SER A 43 0.66 10.38 7.11
CA SER A 43 1.23 10.40 5.75
C SER A 43 2.76 10.45 5.66
N TRP A 44 3.43 10.44 6.80
CA TRP A 44 4.89 10.50 6.96
C TRP A 44 5.42 9.30 7.74
N ASP A 45 4.55 8.39 8.17
CA ASP A 45 4.94 7.22 8.93
C ASP A 45 5.59 6.20 7.99
N ASP A 46 6.78 5.74 8.37
CA ASP A 46 7.50 4.68 7.67
C ASP A 46 6.79 3.31 7.76
N ASP A 47 5.88 3.17 8.73
CA ASP A 47 5.06 1.99 8.98
C ASP A 47 3.57 2.31 8.72
N VAL A 48 2.92 1.53 7.86
CA VAL A 48 1.51 1.71 7.51
C VAL A 48 0.73 0.39 7.56
N GLU A 49 -0.42 0.41 8.22
CA GLU A 49 -1.33 -0.73 8.27
C GLU A 49 -2.47 -0.54 7.27
N VAL A 50 -2.50 -1.38 6.23
CA VAL A 50 -3.51 -1.33 5.15
C VAL A 50 -4.49 -2.50 5.27
N TYR A 51 -5.77 -2.28 4.97
CA TYR A 51 -6.72 -3.38 4.82
C TYR A 51 -6.39 -4.16 3.56
N ARG A 52 -6.25 -5.48 3.68
CA ARG A 52 -5.80 -6.34 2.57
C ARG A 52 -6.76 -6.32 1.39
N ASP A 53 -8.07 -6.29 1.66
CA ASP A 53 -9.07 -6.28 0.60
C ASP A 53 -9.16 -4.92 -0.10
N ASP A 54 -9.00 -3.81 0.63
CA ASP A 54 -8.86 -2.48 0.04
C ASP A 54 -7.59 -2.41 -0.83
N PHE A 55 -6.48 -2.96 -0.35
CA PHE A 55 -5.23 -3.00 -1.11
C PHE A 55 -5.37 -3.80 -2.42
N LYS A 56 -6.06 -4.95 -2.39
CA LYS A 56 -6.40 -5.71 -3.61
C LYS A 56 -7.27 -4.90 -4.57
N LEU A 57 -8.31 -4.25 -4.06
CA LEU A 57 -9.21 -3.43 -4.88
C LEU A 57 -8.47 -2.25 -5.52
N GLY A 58 -7.61 -1.58 -4.76
CA GLY A 58 -6.75 -0.51 -5.28
C GLY A 58 -5.74 -1.01 -6.32
N LEU A 59 -5.14 -2.19 -6.11
CA LEU A 59 -4.26 -2.81 -7.08
C LEU A 59 -4.98 -3.17 -8.39
N GLU A 60 -6.19 -3.74 -8.32
CA GLU A 60 -7.00 -4.01 -9.51
C GLU A 60 -7.43 -2.71 -10.20
N LYS A 61 -7.74 -1.66 -9.43
CA LYS A 61 -7.99 -0.31 -9.96
C LYS A 61 -6.77 0.19 -10.73
N LEU A 62 -5.56 0.06 -10.18
CA LEU A 62 -4.32 0.46 -10.82
C LEU A 62 -4.03 -0.35 -12.10
N LYS A 63 -4.26 -1.67 -12.11
CA LYS A 63 -4.13 -2.50 -13.33
C LYS A 63 -5.12 -2.11 -14.43
N SER A 64 -6.28 -1.59 -14.05
CA SER A 64 -7.30 -1.10 -14.97
C SER A 64 -7.18 0.41 -15.26
N TYR A 65 -6.09 1.06 -14.84
CA TYR A 65 -5.89 2.51 -14.91
C TYR A 65 -6.21 3.13 -16.28
N ASP A 66 -5.84 2.49 -17.38
CA ASP A 66 -6.11 2.99 -18.73
C ASP A 66 -7.59 3.02 -19.12
N LYS A 67 -8.44 2.33 -18.36
CA LYS A 67 -9.89 2.24 -18.56
C LYS A 67 -10.69 3.13 -17.61
N LEU A 68 -10.03 3.83 -16.69
CA LEU A 68 -10.67 4.74 -15.74
C LEU A 68 -11.10 6.05 -16.41
N ASP A 69 -12.12 6.69 -15.82
CA ASP A 69 -12.57 8.02 -16.24
C ASP A 69 -11.47 9.08 -16.07
N ALA A 70 -11.49 10.10 -16.93
CA ALA A 70 -10.43 11.11 -16.99
C ALA A 70 -10.20 11.86 -15.65
N GLY A 71 -11.23 11.99 -14.82
CA GLY A 71 -11.14 12.59 -13.48
C GLY A 71 -10.33 11.73 -12.52
N GLU A 72 -10.73 10.48 -12.34
CA GLU A 72 -10.01 9.53 -11.47
C GLU A 72 -8.60 9.24 -11.98
N ARG A 73 -8.45 9.17 -13.30
CA ARG A 73 -7.15 8.96 -13.95
C ARG A 73 -6.17 10.08 -13.62
N LYS A 74 -6.65 11.32 -13.44
CA LYS A 74 -5.79 12.47 -13.16
C LYS A 74 -5.12 12.35 -11.78
N GLU A 75 -5.90 12.07 -10.74
CA GLU A 75 -5.39 11.96 -9.36
C GLU A 75 -4.40 10.81 -9.22
N ILE A 76 -4.72 9.66 -9.81
CA ILE A 76 -3.81 8.49 -9.83
C ILE A 76 -2.55 8.83 -10.62
N LYS A 77 -2.67 9.55 -11.75
CA LYS A 77 -1.51 9.95 -12.54
C LYS A 77 -0.55 10.84 -11.75
N GLU A 78 -1.07 11.83 -11.03
CA GLU A 78 -0.25 12.73 -10.21
C GLU A 78 0.50 11.96 -9.13
N ALA A 79 -0.13 10.95 -8.51
CA ALA A 79 0.53 10.08 -7.55
C ALA A 79 1.62 9.19 -8.20
N LEU A 80 1.33 8.60 -9.36
CA LEU A 80 2.29 7.78 -10.12
C LEU A 80 3.49 8.59 -10.61
N ASP A 81 3.28 9.81 -11.11
CA ASP A 81 4.34 10.70 -11.55
C ASP A 81 5.27 11.09 -10.38
N GLY A 82 4.76 11.18 -9.15
CA GLY A 82 5.57 11.41 -7.95
C GLY A 82 6.53 10.26 -7.62
N LEU A 83 6.13 9.02 -7.92
CA LEU A 83 6.95 7.83 -7.68
C LEU A 83 8.15 7.72 -8.63
N ASP A 84 8.13 8.40 -9.78
CA ASP A 84 9.21 8.38 -10.80
C ASP A 84 9.63 6.95 -11.20
N GLU A 85 8.66 6.04 -11.20
CA GLU A 85 8.84 4.64 -11.57
C GLU A 85 7.79 4.25 -12.63
N PRO A 86 8.11 3.29 -13.53
CA PRO A 86 7.13 2.76 -14.46
C PRO A 86 5.94 2.15 -13.71
N VAL A 87 4.73 2.39 -14.21
CA VAL A 87 3.49 1.84 -13.61
C VAL A 87 3.52 0.32 -13.48
N GLU A 88 4.16 -0.38 -14.44
CA GLU A 88 4.33 -1.83 -14.40
C GLU A 88 5.20 -2.30 -13.22
N GLU A 89 6.27 -1.55 -12.89
CA GLU A 89 7.13 -1.83 -11.73
C GLU A 89 6.40 -1.55 -10.41
N ILE A 90 5.59 -0.50 -10.38
CA ILE A 90 4.73 -0.17 -9.23
C ILE A 90 3.71 -1.28 -8.99
N ILE A 91 3.01 -1.74 -10.04
CA ILE A 91 2.06 -2.87 -9.95
C ILE A 91 2.77 -4.14 -9.46
N SER A 92 3.93 -4.47 -10.05
CA SER A 92 4.73 -5.64 -9.66
C SER A 92 5.14 -5.57 -8.19
N THR A 93 5.59 -4.41 -7.73
CA THR A 93 5.95 -4.17 -6.32
C THR A 93 4.75 -4.36 -5.41
N MET A 94 3.59 -3.77 -5.73
CA MET A 94 2.36 -3.94 -4.96
C MET A 94 1.87 -5.40 -4.95
N GLU A 95 1.97 -6.14 -6.05
CA GLU A 95 1.64 -7.57 -6.12
C GLU A 95 2.54 -8.40 -5.20
N ARG A 96 3.84 -8.07 -5.16
CA ARG A 96 4.79 -8.71 -4.26
C ARG A 96 4.49 -8.41 -2.80
N LEU A 97 4.18 -7.16 -2.43
CA LEU A 97 3.75 -6.81 -1.07
C LEU A 97 2.50 -7.60 -0.66
N LEU A 98 1.54 -7.76 -1.57
CA LEU A 98 0.36 -8.58 -1.32
C LEU A 98 0.67 -10.08 -1.21
N THR A 99 1.71 -10.58 -1.87
CA THR A 99 2.07 -12.01 -1.85
C THR A 99 2.96 -12.37 -0.66
N GLU A 100 3.92 -11.51 -0.33
CA GLU A 100 4.89 -11.71 0.76
C GLU A 100 4.25 -11.44 2.14
N SER A 101 3.16 -10.66 2.20
CA SER A 101 2.44 -10.40 3.46
C SER A 101 1.57 -11.57 3.94
N ASP A 102 1.57 -11.82 5.26
CA ASP A 102 0.82 -12.91 5.92
C ASP A 102 -0.65 -12.98 5.47
N HIS A 103 -1.00 -14.04 4.73
CA HIS A 103 -2.33 -14.30 4.19
C HIS A 103 -3.41 -14.55 5.23
N LYS A 104 -3.06 -14.75 6.51
CA LYS A 104 -4.02 -15.07 7.58
C LYS A 104 -4.63 -13.83 8.23
N ASN A 105 -4.01 -12.66 8.04
CA ASN A 105 -4.46 -11.41 8.65
C ASN A 105 -5.29 -10.59 7.65
N GLU A 106 -6.33 -9.94 8.17
CA GLU A 106 -7.17 -9.00 7.42
C GLU A 106 -6.41 -7.71 7.05
N TYR A 107 -5.30 -7.47 7.74
CA TYR A 107 -4.45 -6.30 7.62
C TYR A 107 -3.06 -6.69 7.18
N MET A 108 -2.43 -5.82 6.39
CA MET A 108 -1.03 -5.90 6.03
C MET A 108 -0.29 -4.74 6.69
N LEU A 109 0.74 -5.05 7.47
CA LEU A 109 1.67 -4.06 7.98
C LEU A 109 2.80 -3.92 6.95
N LEU A 110 2.92 -2.74 6.34
CA LEU A 110 3.98 -2.39 5.42
C LEU A 110 4.95 -1.45 6.15
N SER A 111 6.25 -1.67 5.98
CA SER A 111 7.29 -0.99 6.72
C SER A 111 8.46 -0.69 5.79
N PHE A 112 8.83 0.58 5.69
CA PHE A 112 9.80 1.09 4.72
C PHE A 112 10.99 1.72 5.48
N PHE A 113 12.18 1.12 5.42
CA PHE A 113 13.41 1.57 6.11
C PHE A 113 14.59 1.78 5.17
#